data_AF-A0A7Y3UM08-F1
#
_entry.id   AF-A0A7Y3UM08-F1
#
_cell.length_a   1.000
_cell.length_b   1.000
_cell.length_c   1.000
_cell.angle_alpha   90.00
_cell.angle_beta   90.00
_cell.angle_gamma   90.00
#
_symmetry.space_group_name_H-M   'P 1'
#
loop_
_entity.id
_entity.type
_entity.pdbx_description
1 polymer ?
#
loop_
_entity_poly.entity_id
_entity_poly.type
_entity_poly.pdbx_seq_one_letter_code
_entity_poly.pdbx_strand_id
1 'polypeptide(L)'
;MFSLFNVDLKDIKAFAHSKTNCLKEQFHIHCDKTLSYFDDIIQTYEIENIFYRLLKDIAEDDSVDNDKLLKIMREFVFFHDIGKLTPEFQAKLDGKKNETTHSDKSFFILVYAVLKLKKTDKINNKEFIILFLLLYSVYKHHGRLNDILDDIQNFSYRIDRNVLVDILNQLNEAPDDNILDTMTARGFWHKWKDRSTRELVRKLSKDSLSFFILVKMFHSCLISSDYFATMEYKTGQEFYHDILDKELNEEISKNFHETREFEINGRKEKNFNVNINKERDAYRNKNIDDLTWSDNLERKESLNKMRSILNVITEDNIENILKEQSDSRTFFLHIPTGGGKTNISLRLALKIIEKGEIKKIFYVFPFINLIEQSYEALGKFIGLGNMSRLDSRFIDSSDNEDNYQDDTKVFANYVDSLFFNKPVLFMSHVKFFDLFFRNDKNSNYNFYQLANSVVIIDEIQAYKDTVWTEVA
;
A
#
# COMPACT_ATOMS: atom_id res chain seq x y z
N MET A 1 21.13 16.29 11.20
CA MET A 1 20.61 15.24 10.31
C MET A 1 21.13 13.91 10.86
N PHE A 2 20.24 12.97 11.20
CA PHE A 2 20.65 11.64 11.63
C PHE A 2 21.00 10.85 10.36
N SER A 3 22.16 10.19 10.33
CA SER A 3 22.48 9.26 9.24
C SER A 3 23.16 8.01 9.78
N LEU A 4 22.92 6.87 9.13
CA LEU A 4 23.54 5.58 9.48
C LEU A 4 25.03 5.54 9.14
N PHE A 5 25.44 6.21 8.06
CA PHE A 5 26.81 6.27 7.57
C PHE A 5 27.18 7.72 7.27
N ASN A 6 28.36 8.16 7.71
CA ASN A 6 28.81 9.53 7.49
C ASN A 6 29.53 9.65 6.14
N VAL A 7 28.78 9.56 5.04
CA VAL A 7 29.32 9.57 3.67
C VAL A 7 28.44 10.38 2.73
N ASP A 8 29.05 11.14 1.83
CA ASP A 8 28.37 11.68 0.65
C ASP A 8 28.46 10.64 -0.46
N LEU A 9 27.32 10.03 -0.84
CA LEU A 9 27.29 9.01 -1.89
C LEU A 9 27.73 9.56 -3.26
N LYS A 10 27.74 10.88 -3.45
CA LYS A 10 28.26 11.53 -4.67
C LYS A 10 29.76 11.28 -4.89
N ASP A 11 30.50 11.06 -3.81
CA ASP A 11 31.94 10.77 -3.87
C ASP A 11 32.21 9.31 -4.30
N ILE A 12 31.21 8.43 -4.21
CA ILE A 12 31.32 7.03 -4.58
C ILE A 12 31.06 6.85 -6.08
N LYS A 13 32.09 6.44 -6.82
CA LYS A 13 32.00 6.16 -8.26
C LYS A 13 31.39 4.78 -8.51
N ALA A 14 30.06 4.68 -8.42
CA ALA A 14 29.30 3.47 -8.71
C ALA A 14 28.01 3.77 -9.48
N PHE A 15 27.46 2.74 -10.11
CA PHE A 15 26.21 2.81 -10.86
C PHE A 15 25.14 1.89 -10.27
N ALA A 16 23.87 2.30 -10.32
CA ALA A 16 22.73 1.49 -9.89
C ALA A 16 22.18 0.63 -11.05
N HIS A 17 22.03 1.23 -12.23
CA HIS A 17 21.38 0.61 -13.38
C HIS A 17 22.11 0.88 -14.70
N SER A 18 21.89 0.01 -15.68
CA SER A 18 22.29 0.19 -17.07
C SER A 18 21.12 -0.16 -18.00
N LYS A 19 20.96 0.59 -19.08
CA LYS A 19 19.98 0.33 -20.15
C LYS A 19 20.68 0.53 -21.50
N THR A 20 20.37 -0.32 -22.47
CA THR A 20 20.91 -0.21 -23.84
C THR A 20 20.58 1.17 -24.41
N ASN A 21 21.58 1.86 -24.96
CA ASN A 21 21.47 3.22 -25.51
C ASN A 21 21.14 4.33 -24.49
N CYS A 22 21.24 4.08 -23.18
CA CYS A 22 21.15 5.09 -22.12
C CYS A 22 22.48 5.20 -21.36
N LEU A 23 22.77 6.39 -20.82
CA LEU A 23 23.85 6.53 -19.84
C LEU A 23 23.51 5.73 -18.59
N LYS A 24 24.50 5.09 -17.97
CA LYS A 24 24.29 4.36 -16.70
C LYS A 24 23.83 5.31 -15.61
N GLU A 25 22.87 4.86 -14.81
CA GLU A 25 22.39 5.60 -13.65
C GLU A 25 23.44 5.59 -12.54
N GLN A 26 23.83 6.77 -12.06
CA GLN A 26 24.74 6.88 -10.93
C GLN A 26 24.05 6.39 -9.65
N PHE A 27 24.79 5.68 -8.81
CA PHE A 27 24.25 5.05 -7.61
C PHE A 27 23.56 6.05 -6.66
N HIS A 28 24.22 7.19 -6.38
CA HIS A 28 23.64 8.21 -5.50
C HIS A 28 22.35 8.82 -6.08
N ILE A 29 22.26 8.98 -7.40
CA ILE A 29 21.06 9.53 -8.06
C ILE A 29 19.87 8.58 -7.84
N HIS A 30 20.08 7.27 -8.00
CA HIS A 30 19.03 6.27 -7.73
C HIS A 30 18.58 6.30 -6.26
N CYS A 31 19.52 6.39 -5.31
CA CYS A 31 19.22 6.49 -3.89
C CYS A 31 18.42 7.76 -3.54
N ASP A 32 18.85 8.91 -4.06
CA ASP A 32 18.16 10.20 -3.90
C ASP A 32 16.74 10.15 -4.48
N LYS A 33 16.59 9.60 -5.70
CA LYS A 33 15.29 9.45 -6.37
C LYS A 33 14.36 8.49 -5.64
N THR A 34 14.89 7.35 -5.20
CA THR A 34 14.11 6.37 -4.42
C THR A 34 13.61 6.99 -3.11
N LEU A 35 14.47 7.73 -2.40
CA LEU A 35 14.06 8.43 -1.18
C LEU A 35 13.02 9.52 -1.48
N SER A 36 13.18 10.26 -2.59
CA SER A 36 12.20 11.27 -3.00
C SER A 36 10.82 10.68 -3.27
N TYR A 37 10.73 9.57 -3.99
CA TYR A 37 9.44 8.88 -4.21
C TYR A 37 8.88 8.28 -2.92
N PHE A 38 9.74 7.81 -2.02
CA PHE A 38 9.29 7.34 -0.72
C PHE A 38 8.67 8.48 0.09
N ASP A 39 9.34 9.62 0.19
CA ASP A 39 8.81 10.79 0.88
C ASP A 39 7.51 11.30 0.23
N ASP A 40 7.42 11.27 -1.11
CA ASP A 40 6.19 11.60 -1.86
C ASP A 40 5.01 10.68 -1.52
N ILE A 41 5.24 9.36 -1.47
CA ILE A 41 4.23 8.39 -1.01
C ILE A 41 3.79 8.68 0.43
N ILE A 42 4.76 8.89 1.33
CA ILE A 42 4.48 9.16 2.75
C ILE A 42 3.65 10.43 2.92
N GLN A 43 3.97 11.49 2.17
CA GLN A 43 3.26 12.77 2.20
C GLN A 43 1.87 12.66 1.57
N THR A 44 1.77 12.12 0.36
CA THR A 44 0.52 12.03 -0.42
C THR A 44 -0.54 11.21 0.33
N TYR A 45 -0.14 10.11 0.94
CA TYR A 45 -1.04 9.20 1.66
C TYR A 45 -1.03 9.40 3.18
N GLU A 46 -0.33 10.41 3.69
CA GLU A 46 -0.22 10.76 5.12
C GLU A 46 0.14 9.56 6.02
N ILE A 47 1.12 8.78 5.59
CA ILE A 47 1.47 7.49 6.21
C ILE A 47 2.27 7.68 7.50
N GLU A 48 2.95 8.81 7.69
CA GLU A 48 3.80 9.05 8.87
C GLU A 48 3.02 8.87 10.20
N ASN A 49 1.81 9.43 10.27
CA ASN A 49 0.92 9.27 11.44
C ASN A 49 0.43 7.83 11.62
N ILE A 50 0.32 7.05 10.53
CA ILE A 50 -0.02 5.63 10.59
C ILE A 50 1.17 4.86 11.18
N PHE A 51 2.38 5.09 10.70
CA PHE A 51 3.58 4.48 11.28
C PHE A 51 3.75 4.82 12.75
N TYR A 52 3.53 6.08 13.15
CA TYR A 52 3.61 6.48 14.56
C TYR A 52 2.65 5.66 15.45
N ARG A 53 1.39 5.50 15.02
CA ARG A 53 0.39 4.70 15.74
C ARG A 53 0.77 3.22 15.80
N LEU A 54 1.18 2.64 14.67
CA LEU A 54 1.61 1.24 14.61
C LEU A 54 2.80 0.98 15.53
N LEU A 55 3.81 1.84 15.52
CA LEU A 55 4.99 1.72 16.38
C LEU A 55 4.61 1.83 17.87
N LYS A 56 3.71 2.74 18.21
CA LYS A 56 3.18 2.87 19.58
C LYS A 56 2.44 1.59 20.03
N ASP A 57 1.59 1.05 19.16
CA ASP A 57 0.85 -0.19 19.45
C ASP A 57 1.80 -1.39 19.61
N ILE A 58 2.86 -1.46 18.80
CA ILE A 58 3.87 -2.52 18.90
C ILE A 58 4.71 -2.40 20.17
N ALA A 59 5.03 -1.18 20.60
CA ALA A 59 5.85 -0.94 21.78
C ALA A 59 5.13 -1.34 23.08
N GLU A 60 3.80 -1.21 23.11
CA GLU A 60 2.91 -1.37 24.29
C GLU A 60 3.20 -0.37 25.43
N ASP A 61 4.19 0.53 25.28
CA ASP A 61 4.64 1.52 26.26
C ASP A 61 5.45 2.66 25.59
N ASP A 62 5.87 3.67 26.36
CA ASP A 62 6.70 4.80 25.89
C ASP A 62 8.20 4.47 25.85
N SER A 63 8.59 3.18 25.81
CA SER A 63 10.01 2.80 25.80
C SER A 63 10.68 2.97 24.43
N VAL A 64 9.92 3.27 23.38
CA VAL A 64 10.39 3.40 22.00
C VAL A 64 10.32 4.87 21.56
N ASP A 65 11.41 5.37 20.98
CA ASP A 65 11.44 6.69 20.36
C ASP A 65 11.01 6.59 18.89
N ASN A 66 9.73 6.89 18.63
CA ASN A 66 9.13 6.80 17.29
C ASN A 66 9.83 7.70 16.27
N ASP A 67 10.17 8.94 16.64
CA ASP A 67 10.82 9.90 15.73
C ASP A 67 12.20 9.39 15.29
N LYS A 68 12.93 8.77 16.22
CA LYS A 68 14.20 8.12 15.93
C LYS A 68 14.03 6.91 15.02
N LEU A 69 13.03 6.06 15.27
CA LEU A 69 12.75 4.91 14.41
C LEU A 69 12.36 5.32 12.98
N LEU A 70 11.49 6.32 12.82
CA LEU A 70 11.09 6.85 11.51
C LEU A 70 12.29 7.41 10.72
N LYS A 71 13.20 8.14 11.40
CA LYS A 71 14.46 8.61 10.79
C LYS A 71 15.32 7.43 10.31
N ILE A 72 15.45 6.38 11.11
CA ILE A 72 16.21 5.17 10.71
C ILE A 72 15.53 4.43 9.56
N MET A 73 14.19 4.35 9.54
CA MET A 73 13.44 3.74 8.43
C MET A 73 13.70 4.46 7.10
N ARG A 74 13.77 5.80 7.09
CA ARG A 74 14.16 6.57 5.90
C ARG A 74 15.58 6.26 5.44
N GLU A 75 16.52 6.08 6.38
CA GLU A 75 17.89 5.65 6.04
C GLU A 75 17.94 4.24 5.44
N PHE A 76 17.05 3.33 5.85
CA PHE A 76 16.95 2.01 5.21
C PHE A 76 16.53 2.11 3.75
N VAL A 77 15.66 3.06 3.41
CA VAL A 77 15.26 3.34 2.02
C VAL A 77 16.43 3.93 1.26
N PHE A 78 17.11 4.94 1.82
CA PHE A 78 18.24 5.59 1.17
C PHE A 78 19.39 4.61 0.84
N PHE A 79 19.69 3.69 1.75
CA PHE A 79 20.76 2.70 1.61
C PHE A 79 20.28 1.30 1.20
N HIS A 80 19.03 1.13 0.77
CA HIS A 80 18.45 -0.20 0.49
C HIS A 80 19.25 -1.00 -0.56
N ASP A 81 19.92 -0.29 -1.45
CA ASP A 81 20.65 -0.82 -2.60
C ASP A 81 22.18 -0.76 -2.46
N ILE A 82 22.69 -0.49 -1.26
CA ILE A 82 24.14 -0.34 -1.01
C ILE A 82 24.98 -1.55 -1.44
N GLY A 83 24.40 -2.75 -1.53
CA GLY A 83 25.04 -3.94 -2.09
C GLY A 83 25.44 -3.80 -3.57
N LYS A 84 24.87 -2.84 -4.32
CA LYS A 84 25.25 -2.52 -5.70
C LYS A 84 26.67 -1.96 -5.81
N LEU A 85 27.26 -1.47 -4.71
CA LEU A 85 28.67 -1.03 -4.66
C LEU A 85 29.68 -2.16 -4.88
N THR A 86 29.24 -3.42 -4.85
CA THR A 86 30.17 -4.54 -5.01
C THR A 86 30.77 -4.65 -6.41
N PRO A 87 32.05 -5.05 -6.53
CA PRO A 87 32.70 -5.23 -7.83
C PRO A 87 31.96 -6.21 -8.74
N GLU A 88 31.35 -7.27 -8.17
CA GLU A 88 30.61 -8.25 -8.97
C GLU A 88 29.36 -7.64 -9.61
N PHE A 89 28.66 -6.75 -8.90
CA PHE A 89 27.47 -6.06 -9.43
C PHE A 89 27.85 -5.02 -10.48
N GLN A 90 28.89 -4.22 -10.24
CA GLN A 90 29.38 -3.25 -11.23
C GLN A 90 29.82 -3.95 -12.53
N ALA A 91 30.50 -5.09 -12.41
CA ALA A 91 30.87 -5.91 -13.55
C ALA A 91 29.67 -6.52 -14.30
N LYS A 92 28.58 -6.85 -13.60
CA LYS A 92 27.31 -7.29 -14.21
C LYS A 92 26.69 -6.18 -15.05
N LEU A 93 26.74 -4.92 -14.61
CA LEU A 93 26.27 -3.78 -15.39
C LEU A 93 27.08 -3.57 -16.68
N ASP A 94 28.31 -4.08 -16.75
CA ASP A 94 29.17 -4.14 -17.95
C ASP A 94 28.93 -5.38 -18.83
N GLY A 95 27.91 -6.19 -18.53
CA GLY A 95 27.55 -7.37 -19.32
C GLY A 95 28.31 -8.64 -18.95
N LYS A 96 29.09 -8.67 -17.85
CA LYS A 96 29.66 -9.93 -17.36
C LYS A 96 28.55 -10.82 -16.77
N LYS A 97 28.54 -12.09 -17.16
CA LYS A 97 27.62 -13.10 -16.61
C LYS A 97 28.06 -13.50 -15.21
N ASN A 98 27.66 -12.71 -14.22
CA ASN A 98 27.80 -13.05 -12.80
C ASN A 98 26.40 -13.14 -12.16
N GLU A 99 26.11 -14.26 -11.50
CA GLU A 99 24.99 -14.31 -10.56
C GLU A 99 25.39 -13.49 -9.32
N THR A 100 24.65 -12.41 -9.08
CA THR A 100 24.89 -11.54 -7.93
C THR A 100 23.55 -11.20 -7.28
N THR A 101 23.43 -11.59 -6.02
CA THR A 101 22.46 -11.02 -5.10
C THR A 101 23.12 -9.78 -4.48
N HIS A 102 22.42 -8.64 -4.51
CA HIS A 102 22.88 -7.40 -3.88
C HIS A 102 21.98 -7.00 -2.71
N SER A 103 20.70 -7.40 -2.73
CA SER A 103 19.76 -7.13 -1.64
C SER A 103 20.16 -7.79 -0.32
N ASP A 104 20.83 -8.95 -0.36
CA ASP A 104 21.44 -9.61 0.79
C ASP A 104 22.65 -8.84 1.34
N LYS A 105 23.53 -8.37 0.46
CA LYS A 105 24.67 -7.54 0.84
C LYS A 105 24.20 -6.23 1.48
N SER A 106 23.18 -5.58 0.90
CA SER A 106 22.56 -4.39 1.49
C SER A 106 21.97 -4.67 2.87
N PHE A 107 21.21 -5.77 3.00
CA PHE A 107 20.64 -6.19 4.26
C PHE A 107 21.71 -6.35 5.35
N PHE A 108 22.82 -7.04 5.06
CA PHE A 108 23.86 -7.27 6.05
C PHE A 108 24.62 -5.99 6.44
N ILE A 109 24.85 -5.07 5.50
CA ILE A 109 25.43 -3.76 5.82
C ILE A 109 24.52 -2.94 6.74
N LEU A 110 23.21 -2.99 6.52
CA LEU A 110 22.26 -2.30 7.38
C LEU A 110 22.09 -2.99 8.74
N VAL A 111 22.17 -4.32 8.80
CA VAL A 111 22.23 -5.05 10.09
C VAL A 111 23.48 -4.63 10.88
N TYR A 112 24.63 -4.47 10.22
CA TYR A 112 25.84 -3.93 10.85
C TYR A 112 25.58 -2.54 11.45
N ALA A 113 24.97 -1.63 10.69
CA ALA A 113 24.65 -0.27 11.18
C ALA A 113 23.71 -0.31 12.40
N VAL A 114 22.66 -1.13 12.37
CA VAL A 114 21.72 -1.29 13.49
C VAL A 114 22.40 -1.91 14.71
N LEU A 115 23.30 -2.89 14.54
CA LEU A 115 24.11 -3.44 15.63
C LEU A 115 25.08 -2.42 16.21
N LYS A 116 25.66 -1.54 15.39
CA LYS A 116 26.51 -0.44 15.85
C LYS A 116 25.72 0.56 16.69
N LEU A 117 24.51 0.93 16.27
CA LEU A 117 23.61 1.76 17.10
C LEU A 117 23.29 1.07 18.43
N LYS A 118 23.09 -0.25 18.41
CA LYS A 118 22.80 -1.03 19.62
C LYS A 118 24.01 -1.10 20.57
N LYS A 119 25.21 -1.31 20.04
CA LYS A 119 26.47 -1.36 20.79
C LYS A 119 26.82 -0.01 21.43
N THR A 120 26.43 1.09 20.80
CA THR A 120 26.66 2.47 21.28
C THR A 120 25.50 3.01 22.12
N ASP A 121 24.57 2.15 22.56
CA ASP A 121 23.39 2.47 23.36
C ASP A 121 22.50 3.58 22.77
N LYS A 122 22.58 3.81 21.45
CA LYS A 122 21.69 4.76 20.73
C LYS A 122 20.28 4.19 20.55
N ILE A 123 20.16 2.86 20.56
CA ILE A 123 18.88 2.15 20.51
C ILE A 123 18.78 1.08 21.60
N ASN A 124 17.58 0.88 22.13
CA ASN A 124 17.29 -0.17 23.12
C ASN A 124 17.01 -1.53 22.45
N ASN A 125 16.71 -2.56 23.26
CA ASN A 125 16.47 -3.92 22.74
C ASN A 125 15.19 -4.02 21.89
N LYS A 126 14.10 -3.34 22.28
CA LYS A 126 12.84 -3.35 21.53
C LYS A 126 13.02 -2.65 20.18
N GLU A 127 13.61 -1.47 20.19
CA GLU A 127 13.95 -0.70 18.98
C GLU A 127 14.83 -1.52 18.03
N PHE A 128 15.85 -2.20 18.55
CA PHE A 128 16.69 -3.11 17.76
C PHE A 128 15.88 -4.20 17.06
N ILE A 129 14.96 -4.87 17.76
CA ILE A 129 14.15 -5.94 17.17
C ILE A 129 13.23 -5.40 16.07
N ILE A 130 12.54 -4.28 16.33
CA ILE A 130 11.66 -3.65 15.34
C ILE A 130 12.45 -3.31 14.07
N LEU A 131 13.59 -2.62 14.22
CA LEU A 131 14.45 -2.22 13.11
C LEU A 131 15.01 -3.43 12.35
N PHE A 132 15.47 -4.45 13.07
CA PHE A 132 15.99 -5.66 12.46
C PHE A 132 14.94 -6.37 11.62
N LEU A 133 13.71 -6.49 12.13
CA LEU A 133 12.63 -7.13 11.38
C LEU A 133 12.19 -6.28 10.17
N LEU A 134 12.24 -4.94 10.27
CA LEU A 134 11.98 -4.05 9.13
C LEU A 134 13.04 -4.15 8.02
N LEU A 135 14.30 -4.45 8.38
CA LEU A 135 15.35 -4.69 7.37
C LEU A 135 15.05 -5.89 6.48
N TYR A 136 14.16 -6.79 6.88
CA TYR A 136 13.71 -7.86 6.01
C TYR A 136 13.04 -7.36 4.73
N SER A 137 12.40 -6.18 4.78
CA SER A 137 11.88 -5.50 3.60
C SER A 137 12.99 -5.17 2.60
N VAL A 138 14.17 -4.77 3.07
CA VAL A 138 15.37 -4.56 2.24
C VAL A 138 15.91 -5.90 1.72
N TYR A 139 15.96 -6.94 2.53
CA TYR A 139 16.39 -8.26 2.05
C TYR A 139 15.52 -8.78 0.88
N LYS A 140 14.20 -8.53 0.93
CA LYS A 140 13.21 -9.02 -0.03
C LYS A 140 12.75 -8.02 -1.09
N HIS A 141 13.37 -6.84 -1.24
CA HIS A 141 12.86 -5.81 -2.16
C HIS A 141 12.84 -6.23 -3.66
N HIS A 142 13.55 -7.31 -4.03
CA HIS A 142 13.47 -7.95 -5.36
C HIS A 142 12.82 -9.34 -5.37
N GLY A 143 12.39 -9.83 -4.21
CA GLY A 143 11.94 -11.21 -4.02
C GLY A 143 10.53 -11.31 -3.49
N ARG A 144 10.19 -12.51 -3.02
CA ARG A 144 8.92 -12.75 -2.32
C ARG A 144 9.05 -12.43 -0.84
N LEU A 145 8.08 -11.70 -0.28
CA LEU A 145 8.00 -11.36 1.14
C LEU A 145 7.50 -12.56 1.96
N ASN A 146 8.37 -13.56 2.15
CA ASN A 146 8.07 -14.77 2.91
C ASN A 146 8.13 -14.53 4.44
N ASP A 147 7.81 -15.54 5.25
CA ASP A 147 8.05 -15.48 6.70
C ASP A 147 9.56 -15.38 6.99
N ILE A 148 9.98 -14.31 7.68
CA ILE A 148 11.38 -14.07 8.05
C ILE A 148 11.98 -15.23 8.84
N LEU A 149 11.17 -15.94 9.63
CA LEU A 149 11.63 -17.08 10.43
C LEU A 149 12.08 -18.27 9.59
N ASP A 150 11.64 -18.35 8.33
CA ASP A 150 12.05 -19.37 7.39
C ASP A 150 13.40 -18.99 6.74
N ASP A 151 13.57 -17.71 6.38
CA ASP A 151 14.77 -17.21 5.70
C ASP A 151 15.98 -17.03 6.63
N ILE A 152 15.76 -16.57 7.87
CA ILE A 152 16.83 -16.24 8.83
C ILE A 152 17.77 -17.42 9.12
N GLN A 153 17.27 -18.65 8.93
CA GLN A 153 18.02 -19.88 9.16
C GLN A 153 19.22 -20.04 8.22
N ASN A 154 19.19 -19.37 7.06
CA ASN A 154 20.21 -19.48 6.04
C ASN A 154 21.16 -18.26 5.99
N PHE A 155 20.92 -17.24 6.81
CA PHE A 155 21.69 -15.98 6.74
C PHE A 155 23.18 -16.17 7.03
N SER A 156 23.54 -17.03 8.00
CA SER A 156 24.96 -17.31 8.32
C SER A 156 25.78 -17.81 7.14
N TYR A 157 25.16 -18.41 6.12
CA TYR A 157 25.85 -18.93 4.93
C TYR A 157 25.95 -17.91 3.80
N ARG A 158 25.24 -16.79 3.89
CA ARG A 158 25.18 -15.75 2.85
C ARG A 158 26.09 -14.57 3.14
N ILE A 159 26.63 -14.49 4.36
CA ILE A 159 27.48 -13.38 4.80
C ILE A 159 28.91 -13.65 4.37
N ASP A 160 29.48 -12.68 3.65
CA ASP A 160 30.91 -12.64 3.35
C ASP A 160 31.54 -11.42 4.05
N ARG A 161 32.41 -11.69 5.03
CA ARG A 161 33.09 -10.64 5.82
C ARG A 161 33.89 -9.69 4.95
N ASN A 162 34.58 -10.19 3.93
CA ASN A 162 35.44 -9.36 3.09
C ASN A 162 34.61 -8.39 2.27
N VAL A 163 33.50 -8.89 1.69
CA VAL A 163 32.54 -8.05 0.96
C VAL A 163 31.96 -6.96 1.86
N LEU A 164 31.62 -7.27 3.12
CA LEU A 164 31.12 -6.26 4.05
C LEU A 164 32.18 -5.20 4.36
N VAL A 165 33.42 -5.62 4.66
CA VAL A 165 34.53 -4.71 4.92
C VAL A 165 34.79 -3.80 3.71
N ASP A 166 34.75 -4.34 2.50
CA ASP A 166 34.95 -3.56 1.27
C ASP A 166 33.87 -2.49 1.08
N ILE A 167 32.60 -2.82 1.35
CA ILE A 167 31.52 -1.83 1.29
C ILE A 167 31.69 -0.79 2.41
N LEU A 168 31.97 -1.19 3.64
CA LEU A 168 32.17 -0.26 4.77
C LEU A 168 33.31 0.73 4.50
N ASN A 169 34.43 0.25 3.93
CA ASN A 169 35.53 1.12 3.52
C ASN A 169 35.10 2.14 2.45
N GLN A 170 34.27 1.73 1.47
CA GLN A 170 33.71 2.66 0.48
C GLN A 170 32.77 3.71 1.11
N LEU A 171 32.13 3.38 2.23
CA LEU A 171 31.28 4.28 3.01
C LEU A 171 32.08 5.14 4.02
N ASN A 172 33.41 5.16 3.94
CA ASN A 172 34.29 5.81 4.92
C ASN A 172 34.01 5.38 6.38
N GLU A 173 33.54 4.15 6.56
CA GLU A 173 33.13 3.59 7.85
C GLU A 173 34.18 2.58 8.32
N ALA A 174 34.84 2.89 9.43
CA ALA A 174 35.86 1.99 10.02
C ALA A 174 35.19 0.69 10.52
N PRO A 175 35.57 -0.49 9.98
CA PRO A 175 34.92 -1.74 10.37
C PRO A 175 35.18 -2.11 11.84
N ASP A 176 34.12 -2.45 12.57
CA ASP A 176 34.21 -2.97 13.95
C ASP A 176 34.24 -4.50 13.92
N ASP A 177 35.44 -5.06 14.13
CA ASP A 177 35.67 -6.50 14.11
C ASP A 177 34.75 -7.28 15.05
N ASN A 178 34.40 -6.74 16.22
CA ASN A 178 33.50 -7.45 17.15
C ASN A 178 32.10 -7.61 16.57
N ILE A 179 31.61 -6.61 15.83
CA ILE A 179 30.29 -6.66 15.19
C ILE A 179 30.34 -7.63 14.00
N LEU A 180 31.39 -7.55 13.18
CA LEU A 180 31.58 -8.45 12.03
C LEU A 180 31.73 -9.92 12.47
N ASP A 181 32.48 -10.18 13.54
CA ASP A 181 32.63 -11.51 14.11
C ASP A 181 31.31 -12.01 14.68
N THR A 182 30.53 -11.14 15.34
CA THR A 182 29.19 -11.46 15.81
C THR A 182 28.27 -11.83 14.65
N MET A 183 28.28 -11.06 13.56
CA MET A 183 27.44 -11.30 12.38
C MET A 183 27.89 -12.54 11.59
N THR A 184 29.17 -12.89 11.57
CA THR A 184 29.64 -14.09 10.86
C THR A 184 29.53 -15.35 11.72
N ALA A 185 29.44 -15.21 13.04
CA ALA A 185 29.24 -16.32 13.94
C ALA A 185 27.89 -17.00 13.72
N ARG A 186 27.92 -18.30 13.39
CA ARG A 186 26.71 -19.14 13.31
C ARG A 186 25.87 -19.02 14.58
N GLY A 187 26.51 -18.90 15.74
CA GLY A 187 25.86 -18.75 17.04
C GLY A 187 24.91 -17.55 17.13
N PHE A 188 25.23 -16.41 16.50
CA PHE A 188 24.36 -15.24 16.50
C PHE A 188 23.04 -15.52 15.80
N TRP A 189 23.09 -16.07 14.58
CA TRP A 189 21.88 -16.45 13.83
C TRP A 189 21.16 -17.65 14.45
N HIS A 190 21.90 -18.57 15.07
CA HIS A 190 21.30 -19.68 15.84
C HIS A 190 20.58 -19.22 17.11
N LYS A 191 20.94 -18.08 17.73
CA LYS A 191 20.15 -17.52 18.84
C LYS A 191 18.74 -17.14 18.41
N TRP A 192 18.53 -16.79 17.14
CA TRP A 192 17.18 -16.64 16.59
C TRP A 192 16.41 -17.96 16.47
N LYS A 193 17.06 -19.12 16.69
CA LYS A 193 16.42 -20.42 16.89
C LYS A 193 16.12 -20.73 18.35
N ASP A 194 16.67 -19.97 19.30
CA ASP A 194 16.37 -20.16 20.71
C ASP A 194 14.88 -19.94 20.96
N ARG A 195 14.30 -20.74 21.84
CA ARG A 195 12.86 -20.74 22.10
C ARG A 195 12.37 -19.35 22.50
N SER A 196 13.13 -18.65 23.35
CA SER A 196 12.75 -17.31 23.84
C SER A 196 12.74 -16.26 22.73
N THR A 197 13.74 -16.28 21.85
CA THR A 197 13.85 -15.32 20.74
C THR A 197 12.82 -15.63 19.66
N ARG A 198 12.59 -16.91 19.33
CA ARG A 198 11.52 -17.31 18.41
C ARG A 198 10.14 -16.93 18.94
N GLU A 199 9.92 -17.09 20.24
CA GLU A 199 8.65 -16.74 20.87
C GLU A 199 8.40 -15.22 20.82
N LEU A 200 9.44 -14.41 21.06
CA LEU A 200 9.37 -12.95 20.91
C LEU A 200 9.11 -12.53 19.47
N VAL A 201 9.87 -13.07 18.51
CA VAL A 201 9.66 -12.79 17.08
C VAL A 201 8.28 -13.28 16.65
N ARG A 202 7.78 -14.41 17.14
CA ARG A 202 6.42 -14.89 16.85
C ARG A 202 5.35 -13.97 17.44
N LYS A 203 5.52 -13.51 18.68
CA LYS A 203 4.60 -12.54 19.31
C LYS A 203 4.52 -11.26 18.47
N LEU A 204 5.65 -10.80 17.95
CA LEU A 204 5.72 -9.63 17.09
C LEU A 204 5.25 -9.91 15.65
N SER A 205 5.65 -11.01 15.03
CA SER A 205 5.43 -11.25 13.59
C SER A 205 4.12 -11.95 13.25
N LYS A 206 3.58 -12.79 14.14
CA LYS A 206 2.36 -13.56 13.91
C LYS A 206 1.18 -13.07 14.74
N ASP A 207 1.45 -12.67 15.98
CA ASP A 207 0.39 -12.34 16.93
C ASP A 207 0.09 -10.82 16.96
N SER A 208 0.93 -9.97 16.35
CA SER A 208 0.71 -8.53 16.24
C SER A 208 0.28 -8.13 14.83
N LEU A 209 -1.01 -7.81 14.69
CA LEU A 209 -1.56 -7.21 13.48
C LEU A 209 -0.85 -5.89 13.13
N SER A 210 -0.56 -5.06 14.13
CA SER A 210 0.12 -3.77 13.93
C SER A 210 1.51 -3.94 13.34
N PHE A 211 2.27 -4.94 13.79
CA PHE A 211 3.58 -5.24 13.23
C PHE A 211 3.50 -5.77 11.79
N PHE A 212 2.54 -6.67 11.51
CA PHE A 212 2.29 -7.14 10.15
C PHE A 212 1.98 -5.98 9.19
N ILE A 213 1.07 -5.08 9.59
CA ILE A 213 0.71 -3.89 8.80
C ILE A 213 1.94 -2.98 8.63
N LEU A 214 2.74 -2.77 9.67
CA LEU A 214 3.95 -1.94 9.60
C LEU A 214 4.94 -2.48 8.57
N VAL A 215 5.25 -3.78 8.61
CA VAL A 215 6.19 -4.40 7.65
C VAL A 215 5.63 -4.36 6.24
N LYS A 216 4.36 -4.71 6.04
CA LYS A 216 3.70 -4.67 4.73
C LYS A 216 3.67 -3.27 4.13
N MET A 217 3.28 -2.28 4.94
CA MET A 217 3.23 -0.87 4.55
C MET A 217 4.63 -0.34 4.20
N PHE A 218 5.62 -0.56 5.07
CA PHE A 218 6.99 -0.13 4.82
C PHE A 218 7.59 -0.82 3.58
N HIS A 219 7.40 -2.12 3.44
CA HIS A 219 7.86 -2.87 2.26
C HIS A 219 7.23 -2.34 0.98
N SER A 220 5.91 -2.15 0.97
CA SER A 220 5.14 -1.60 -0.15
C SER A 220 5.62 -0.22 -0.57
N CYS A 221 5.86 0.68 0.38
CA CYS A 221 6.44 2.00 0.10
C CYS A 221 7.85 1.87 -0.51
N LEU A 222 8.72 1.05 0.08
CA LEU A 222 10.10 0.85 -0.39
C LEU A 222 10.14 0.31 -1.83
N ILE A 223 9.45 -0.79 -2.12
CA ILE A 223 9.55 -1.43 -3.44
C ILE A 223 8.87 -0.62 -4.53
N SER A 224 7.84 0.15 -4.19
CA SER A 224 7.18 1.05 -5.16
C SER A 224 8.08 2.24 -5.48
N SER A 225 8.73 2.82 -4.48
CA SER A 225 9.67 3.92 -4.67
C SER A 225 10.89 3.52 -5.51
N ASP A 226 11.46 2.34 -5.28
CA ASP A 226 12.53 1.76 -6.09
C ASP A 226 12.08 1.54 -7.54
N TYR A 227 10.84 1.06 -7.73
CA TYR A 227 10.26 0.91 -9.07
C TYR A 227 10.10 2.26 -9.77
N PHE A 228 9.53 3.27 -9.11
CA PHE A 228 9.32 4.60 -9.71
C PHE A 228 10.64 5.28 -10.07
N ALA A 229 11.66 5.21 -9.21
CA ALA A 229 12.99 5.71 -9.51
C ALA A 229 13.60 5.01 -10.75
N THR A 230 13.55 3.68 -10.76
CA THR A 230 14.04 2.87 -11.89
C THR A 230 13.27 3.17 -13.19
N MET A 231 11.94 3.34 -13.09
CA MET A 231 11.07 3.66 -14.20
C MET A 231 11.44 5.02 -14.80
N GLU A 232 11.54 6.05 -13.97
CA GLU A 232 11.90 7.40 -14.39
C GLU A 232 13.27 7.42 -15.07
N TYR A 233 14.25 6.70 -14.54
CA TYR A 233 15.54 6.54 -15.21
C TYR A 233 15.42 5.88 -16.60
N LYS A 234 14.61 4.83 -16.71
CA LYS A 234 14.46 4.06 -17.96
C LYS A 234 13.66 4.77 -19.04
N THR A 235 12.67 5.58 -18.66
CA THR A 235 11.67 6.15 -19.59
C THR A 235 11.70 7.67 -19.64
N GLY A 236 12.32 8.33 -18.66
CA GLY A 236 12.27 9.77 -18.45
C GLY A 236 10.92 10.28 -17.92
N GLN A 237 10.01 9.38 -17.51
CA GLN A 237 8.67 9.74 -17.03
C GLN A 237 8.58 9.63 -15.52
N GLU A 238 8.16 10.72 -14.88
CA GLU A 238 7.84 10.74 -13.46
C GLU A 238 6.51 10.02 -13.19
N PHE A 239 6.41 9.38 -12.03
CA PHE A 239 5.14 8.82 -11.55
C PHE A 239 4.38 9.87 -10.75
N TYR A 240 3.08 10.03 -11.05
CA TYR A 240 2.19 10.91 -10.28
C TYR A 240 1.04 10.10 -9.68
N HIS A 241 0.83 10.28 -8.39
CA HIS A 241 -0.26 9.63 -7.66
C HIS A 241 -1.61 10.27 -7.99
N ASP A 242 -2.52 9.49 -8.58
CA ASP A 242 -3.87 9.94 -8.90
C ASP A 242 -4.81 9.60 -7.70
N ILE A 243 -5.17 10.64 -6.93
CA ILE A 243 -5.88 10.53 -5.64
C ILE A 243 -7.16 11.37 -5.63
N LEU A 244 -8.03 11.08 -4.68
CA LEU A 244 -9.15 11.95 -4.37
C LEU A 244 -8.62 13.22 -3.72
N ASP A 245 -8.68 14.32 -4.46
CA ASP A 245 -8.44 15.66 -3.96
C ASP A 245 -9.76 16.41 -3.73
N LYS A 246 -9.66 17.64 -3.23
CA LYS A 246 -10.82 18.46 -2.94
C LYS A 246 -11.67 18.76 -4.18
N GLU A 247 -11.04 19.04 -5.32
CA GLU A 247 -11.75 19.39 -6.56
C GLU A 247 -12.54 18.21 -7.10
N LEU A 248 -11.90 17.04 -7.20
CA LEU A 248 -12.54 15.81 -7.62
C LEU A 248 -13.66 15.41 -6.65
N ASN A 249 -13.45 15.53 -5.34
CA ASN A 249 -14.49 15.23 -4.36
C ASN A 249 -15.72 16.13 -4.51
N GLU A 250 -15.52 17.44 -4.74
CA GLU A 250 -16.60 18.38 -5.01
C GLU A 250 -17.31 18.06 -6.33
N GLU A 251 -16.57 17.68 -7.37
CA GLU A 251 -17.13 17.26 -8.66
C GLU A 251 -17.98 16.00 -8.53
N ILE A 252 -17.48 14.95 -7.88
CA ILE A 252 -18.21 13.70 -7.66
C ILE A 252 -19.48 13.99 -6.86
N SER A 253 -19.38 14.76 -5.77
CA SER A 253 -20.51 15.11 -4.92
C SER A 253 -21.58 15.88 -5.70
N LYS A 254 -21.17 16.88 -6.48
CA LYS A 254 -22.05 17.64 -7.37
C LYS A 254 -22.73 16.73 -8.39
N ASN A 255 -21.97 15.90 -9.10
CA ASN A 255 -22.53 14.99 -10.10
C ASN A 255 -23.52 14.01 -9.48
N PHE A 256 -23.22 13.50 -8.29
CA PHE A 256 -24.07 12.57 -7.55
C PHE A 256 -25.40 13.22 -7.10
N HIS A 257 -25.38 14.48 -6.69
CA HIS A 257 -26.54 15.21 -6.15
C HIS A 257 -27.30 16.07 -7.17
N GLU A 258 -26.73 16.43 -8.32
CA GLU A 258 -27.37 17.36 -9.27
C GLU A 258 -27.77 16.73 -10.60
N THR A 259 -27.11 15.64 -11.02
CA THR A 259 -27.43 14.94 -12.27
C THR A 259 -28.84 14.37 -12.20
N ARG A 260 -29.78 14.88 -13.01
CA ARG A 260 -31.21 14.47 -12.95
C ARG A 260 -31.48 13.11 -13.58
N GLU A 261 -30.84 12.85 -14.72
CA GLU A 261 -31.00 11.63 -15.50
C GLU A 261 -29.63 11.19 -16.02
N PHE A 262 -29.44 9.89 -16.12
CA PHE A 262 -28.25 9.28 -16.70
C PHE A 262 -28.63 8.04 -17.50
N GLU A 263 -27.70 7.52 -18.30
CA GLU A 263 -27.91 6.32 -19.09
C GLU A 263 -27.17 5.13 -18.47
N ILE A 264 -27.82 3.95 -18.43
CA ILE A 264 -27.18 2.66 -18.14
C ILE A 264 -27.62 1.70 -19.24
N ASN A 265 -26.66 1.06 -19.93
CA ASN A 265 -26.95 0.03 -20.93
C ASN A 265 -28.02 0.46 -21.97
N GLY A 266 -27.91 1.68 -22.51
CA GLY A 266 -28.86 2.20 -23.50
C GLY A 266 -30.18 2.72 -22.92
N ARG A 267 -30.38 2.69 -21.59
CA ARG A 267 -31.64 3.05 -20.93
C ARG A 267 -31.48 4.28 -20.06
N LYS A 268 -32.38 5.25 -20.23
CA LYS A 268 -32.48 6.43 -19.36
C LYS A 268 -33.02 6.04 -17.98
N GLU A 269 -32.30 6.45 -16.95
CA GLU A 269 -32.64 6.24 -15.56
C GLU A 269 -32.70 7.59 -14.82
N LYS A 270 -33.66 7.72 -13.90
CA LYS A 270 -33.80 8.90 -13.03
C LYS A 270 -32.86 8.77 -11.85
N ASN A 271 -32.11 9.83 -11.54
CA ASN A 271 -31.33 9.90 -10.32
C ASN A 271 -32.22 10.29 -9.14
N PHE A 272 -32.49 9.33 -8.26
CA PHE A 272 -33.29 9.59 -7.06
C PHE A 272 -32.53 10.39 -5.98
N ASN A 273 -31.22 10.64 -6.14
CA ASN A 273 -30.42 11.40 -5.17
C ASN A 273 -30.67 12.91 -5.18
N VAL A 274 -31.19 13.47 -6.27
CA VAL A 274 -31.30 14.93 -6.47
C VAL A 274 -32.21 15.60 -5.45
N ASN A 275 -33.27 14.92 -5.04
CA ASN A 275 -34.26 15.47 -4.13
C ASN A 275 -34.03 15.09 -2.67
N ILE A 276 -33.12 14.16 -2.37
CA ILE A 276 -32.91 13.66 -1.00
C ILE A 276 -32.53 14.80 -0.06
N ASN A 277 -31.60 15.66 -0.47
CA ASN A 277 -31.15 16.78 0.38
C ASN A 277 -32.25 17.82 0.61
N LYS A 278 -33.08 18.09 -0.42
CA LYS A 278 -34.18 19.07 -0.34
C LYS A 278 -35.37 18.56 0.48
N GLU A 279 -35.63 17.26 0.43
CA GLU A 279 -36.77 16.61 1.06
C GLU A 279 -36.38 15.82 2.32
N ARG A 280 -35.16 16.02 2.85
CA ARG A 280 -34.58 15.23 3.95
C ARG A 280 -35.53 15.12 5.15
N ASP A 281 -36.07 16.25 5.62
CA ASP A 281 -37.00 16.27 6.76
C ASP A 281 -38.34 15.58 6.47
N ALA A 282 -38.80 15.62 5.21
CA ALA A 282 -40.00 14.91 4.78
C ALA A 282 -39.77 13.39 4.70
N TYR A 283 -38.53 12.94 4.50
CA TYR A 283 -38.17 11.52 4.50
C TYR A 283 -37.93 10.97 5.90
N ARG A 284 -37.35 11.76 6.82
CA ARG A 284 -37.14 11.37 8.23
C ARG A 284 -38.42 10.93 8.92
N ASN A 285 -39.53 11.58 8.60
CA ASN A 285 -40.82 11.38 9.26
C ASN A 285 -41.72 10.34 8.56
N LYS A 286 -41.20 9.61 7.54
CA LYS A 286 -41.98 8.60 6.80
C LYS A 286 -41.63 7.20 7.24
N ASN A 287 -42.65 6.39 7.52
CA ASN A 287 -42.47 4.95 7.63
C ASN A 287 -42.45 4.31 6.23
N ILE A 288 -41.53 3.37 6.01
CA ILE A 288 -41.43 2.59 4.76
C ILE A 288 -42.67 1.73 4.56
N ASP A 289 -43.26 1.21 5.66
CA ASP A 289 -44.43 0.33 5.62
C ASP A 289 -45.70 1.04 5.10
N ASP A 290 -45.72 2.37 5.09
CA ASP A 290 -46.85 3.17 4.63
C ASP A 290 -46.88 3.33 3.09
N LEU A 291 -45.87 2.82 2.38
CA LEU A 291 -45.79 2.93 0.93
C LEU A 291 -46.55 1.79 0.24
N THR A 292 -47.63 2.13 -0.46
CA THR A 292 -48.44 1.22 -1.27
C THR A 292 -48.26 1.49 -2.77
N TRP A 293 -48.58 0.52 -3.63
CA TRP A 293 -48.54 0.67 -5.09
C TRP A 293 -49.57 -0.23 -5.76
N SER A 294 -50.22 0.27 -6.82
CA SER A 294 -51.28 -0.42 -7.55
C SER A 294 -50.88 -0.89 -8.95
N ASP A 295 -49.82 -0.31 -9.53
CA ASP A 295 -49.27 -0.72 -10.84
C ASP A 295 -47.72 -0.71 -10.90
N ASN A 296 -47.17 -1.03 -12.08
CA ASN A 296 -45.72 -1.12 -12.30
C ASN A 296 -45.00 0.25 -12.33
N LEU A 297 -45.63 1.33 -12.78
CA LEU A 297 -45.03 2.66 -12.81
C LEU A 297 -44.98 3.24 -11.40
N GLU A 298 -46.08 3.13 -10.67
CA GLU A 298 -46.17 3.44 -9.24
C GLU A 298 -45.17 2.61 -8.43
N ARG A 299 -44.97 1.33 -8.80
CA ARG A 299 -43.95 0.49 -8.15
C ARG A 299 -42.54 1.06 -8.32
N LYS A 300 -42.15 1.54 -9.51
CA LYS A 300 -40.80 2.10 -9.72
C LYS A 300 -40.60 3.40 -8.93
N GLU A 301 -41.61 4.26 -8.87
CA GLU A 301 -41.56 5.50 -8.10
C GLU A 301 -41.55 5.24 -6.59
N SER A 302 -42.40 4.33 -6.09
CA SER A 302 -42.41 3.91 -4.70
C SER A 302 -41.09 3.26 -4.29
N LEU A 303 -40.44 2.46 -5.16
CA LEU A 303 -39.09 1.93 -4.92
C LEU A 303 -38.04 3.03 -4.79
N ASN A 304 -38.08 4.05 -5.64
CA ASN A 304 -37.16 5.18 -5.55
C ASN A 304 -37.40 6.01 -4.29
N LYS A 305 -38.66 6.14 -3.86
CA LYS A 305 -39.02 6.78 -2.60
C LYS A 305 -38.53 6.00 -1.38
N MET A 306 -38.68 4.67 -1.38
CA MET A 306 -38.09 3.80 -0.36
C MET A 306 -36.57 3.95 -0.29
N ARG A 307 -35.88 3.95 -1.44
CA ARG A 307 -34.43 4.19 -1.51
C ARG A 307 -34.05 5.54 -0.94
N SER A 308 -34.84 6.58 -1.20
CA SER A 308 -34.60 7.93 -0.66
C SER A 308 -34.74 7.97 0.86
N ILE A 309 -35.78 7.31 1.41
CA ILE A 309 -35.96 7.16 2.86
C ILE A 309 -34.77 6.39 3.48
N LEU A 310 -34.39 5.25 2.89
CA LEU A 310 -33.26 4.45 3.35
C LEU A 310 -31.96 5.26 3.37
N ASN A 311 -31.68 6.04 2.33
CA ASN A 311 -30.52 6.94 2.28
C ASN A 311 -30.49 7.94 3.45
N VAL A 312 -31.62 8.57 3.75
CA VAL A 312 -31.70 9.55 4.85
C VAL A 312 -31.47 8.87 6.19
N ILE A 313 -32.10 7.72 6.43
CA ILE A 313 -31.93 6.96 7.68
C ILE A 313 -30.47 6.52 7.85
N THR A 314 -29.84 5.97 6.80
CA THR A 314 -28.45 5.50 6.90
C THR A 314 -27.46 6.64 7.06
N GLU A 315 -27.70 7.78 6.41
CA GLU A 315 -26.89 8.99 6.58
C GLU A 315 -27.03 9.58 7.99
N ASP A 316 -28.25 9.67 8.53
CA ASP A 316 -28.46 10.12 9.91
C ASP A 316 -27.73 9.20 10.91
N ASN A 317 -27.80 7.88 10.69
CA ASN A 317 -27.11 6.91 11.53
C ASN A 317 -25.59 7.07 11.49
N ILE A 318 -24.98 7.20 10.31
CA ILE A 318 -23.53 7.38 10.21
C ILE A 318 -23.10 8.74 10.78
N GLU A 319 -23.89 9.80 10.57
CA GLU A 319 -23.62 11.12 11.18
C GLU A 319 -23.63 11.04 12.70
N ASN A 320 -24.59 10.34 13.30
CA ASN A 320 -24.68 10.16 14.74
C ASN A 320 -23.52 9.31 15.29
N ILE A 321 -23.20 8.18 14.65
CA ILE A 321 -22.05 7.34 15.04
C ILE A 321 -20.76 8.16 14.99
N LEU A 322 -20.53 8.93 13.93
CA LEU A 322 -19.33 9.76 13.80
C LEU A 322 -19.29 10.95 14.77
N LYS A 323 -20.43 11.40 15.30
CA LYS A 323 -20.49 12.43 16.35
C LYS A 323 -20.22 11.84 17.73
N GLU A 324 -20.77 10.68 18.04
CA GLU A 324 -20.61 10.01 19.34
C GLU A 324 -19.27 9.29 19.47
N GLN A 325 -18.77 8.75 18.35
CA GLN A 325 -17.56 7.93 18.26
C GLN A 325 -16.74 8.38 17.03
N SER A 326 -16.03 9.51 17.17
CA SER A 326 -15.25 10.10 16.08
C SER A 326 -14.18 9.17 15.50
N ASP A 327 -13.74 8.18 16.27
CA ASP A 327 -12.70 7.21 15.89
C ASP A 327 -13.25 5.92 15.25
N SER A 328 -14.57 5.79 15.08
CA SER A 328 -15.16 4.67 14.38
C SER A 328 -14.72 4.63 12.92
N ARG A 329 -14.22 3.47 12.47
CA ARG A 329 -13.72 3.22 11.11
C ARG A 329 -14.40 2.05 10.40
N THR A 330 -15.20 1.27 11.12
CA THR A 330 -15.90 0.09 10.59
C THR A 330 -17.40 0.28 10.76
N PHE A 331 -18.15 0.10 9.67
CA PHE A 331 -19.59 0.29 9.61
C PHE A 331 -20.25 -0.89 8.89
N PHE A 332 -21.43 -1.30 9.34
CA PHE A 332 -22.20 -2.38 8.73
C PHE A 332 -23.50 -1.84 8.14
N LEU A 333 -23.72 -2.09 6.85
CA LEU A 333 -24.90 -1.64 6.13
C LEU A 333 -25.82 -2.82 5.81
N HIS A 334 -26.88 -2.99 6.61
CA HIS A 334 -27.88 -4.03 6.42
C HIS A 334 -29.08 -3.52 5.61
N ILE A 335 -29.04 -3.74 4.29
CA ILE A 335 -30.12 -3.36 3.36
C ILE A 335 -30.53 -4.60 2.55
N PRO A 336 -31.83 -4.84 2.32
CA PRO A 336 -32.26 -5.96 1.48
C PRO A 336 -31.83 -5.78 0.02
N THR A 337 -31.70 -6.90 -0.70
CA THR A 337 -31.38 -6.89 -2.14
C THR A 337 -32.35 -6.00 -2.92
N GLY A 338 -31.82 -5.20 -3.85
CA GLY A 338 -32.62 -4.22 -4.60
C GLY A 338 -32.88 -2.89 -3.88
N GLY A 339 -32.53 -2.79 -2.60
CA GLY A 339 -32.64 -1.57 -1.77
C GLY A 339 -31.64 -0.46 -2.12
N GLY A 340 -30.78 -0.66 -3.12
CA GLY A 340 -29.86 0.38 -3.61
C GLY A 340 -28.53 0.47 -2.86
N LYS A 341 -28.03 -0.64 -2.28
CA LYS A 341 -26.77 -0.73 -1.53
C LYS A 341 -25.61 0.02 -2.17
N THR A 342 -25.33 -0.23 -3.45
CA THR A 342 -24.21 0.38 -4.19
C THR A 342 -24.30 1.90 -4.25
N ASN A 343 -25.51 2.45 -4.38
CA ASN A 343 -25.72 3.90 -4.42
C ASN A 343 -25.64 4.50 -3.01
N ILE A 344 -26.23 3.83 -2.02
CA ILE A 344 -26.17 4.23 -0.61
C ILE A 344 -24.72 4.21 -0.12
N SER A 345 -23.92 3.20 -0.50
CA SER A 345 -22.52 3.12 -0.08
C SER A 345 -21.68 4.25 -0.67
N LEU A 346 -21.91 4.68 -1.92
CA LEU A 346 -21.26 5.90 -2.46
C LEU A 346 -21.67 7.14 -1.68
N ARG A 347 -22.96 7.29 -1.36
CA ARG A 347 -23.46 8.43 -0.56
C ARG A 347 -22.79 8.48 0.82
N LEU A 348 -22.70 7.34 1.49
CA LEU A 348 -22.04 7.24 2.80
C LEU A 348 -20.52 7.50 2.68
N ALA A 349 -19.87 7.02 1.63
CA ALA A 349 -18.46 7.31 1.36
C ALA A 349 -18.22 8.81 1.18
N LEU A 350 -19.06 9.49 0.38
CA LEU A 350 -18.99 10.96 0.21
C LEU A 350 -19.16 11.69 1.55
N LYS A 351 -20.05 11.21 2.43
CA LYS A 351 -20.21 11.77 3.79
C LYS A 351 -18.99 11.57 4.69
N ILE A 352 -18.26 10.46 4.52
CA ILE A 352 -17.00 10.22 5.24
C ILE A 352 -15.91 11.14 4.68
N ILE A 353 -15.84 11.29 3.35
CA ILE A 353 -14.89 12.16 2.65
C ILE A 353 -15.09 13.63 3.03
N GLU A 354 -16.32 14.10 3.22
CA GLU A 354 -16.60 15.46 3.70
C GLU A 354 -15.96 15.78 5.07
N LYS A 355 -15.63 14.75 5.87
CA LYS A 355 -15.10 14.90 7.23
C LYS A 355 -13.60 14.69 7.35
N GLY A 356 -12.90 14.28 6.29
CA GLY A 356 -11.47 13.99 6.35
C GLY A 356 -10.81 13.81 5.01
N GLU A 357 -9.49 13.79 5.00
CA GLU A 357 -8.70 13.67 3.77
C GLU A 357 -8.57 12.19 3.35
N ILE A 358 -9.62 11.69 2.70
CA ILE A 358 -9.61 10.36 2.08
C ILE A 358 -8.92 10.44 0.72
N LYS A 359 -7.97 9.54 0.46
CA LYS A 359 -7.15 9.53 -0.77
C LYS A 359 -7.67 8.58 -1.83
N LYS A 360 -8.33 7.47 -1.45
CA LYS A 360 -8.92 6.50 -2.39
C LYS A 360 -10.25 5.93 -1.90
N ILE A 361 -11.05 5.42 -2.84
CA ILE A 361 -12.18 4.53 -2.56
C ILE A 361 -11.92 3.17 -3.22
N PHE A 362 -12.01 2.08 -2.45
CA PHE A 362 -11.96 0.71 -2.93
C PHE A 362 -13.35 0.10 -2.85
N TYR A 363 -13.95 -0.21 -3.99
CA TYR A 363 -15.14 -1.05 -4.09
C TYR A 363 -14.72 -2.50 -4.34
N VAL A 364 -15.04 -3.37 -3.39
CA VAL A 364 -14.67 -4.78 -3.40
C VAL A 364 -15.93 -5.63 -3.55
N PHE A 365 -15.96 -6.49 -4.57
CA PHE A 365 -17.13 -7.32 -4.88
C PHE A 365 -16.79 -8.81 -4.99
N PRO A 366 -17.73 -9.73 -4.71
CA PRO A 366 -17.52 -11.17 -4.89
C PRO A 366 -17.59 -11.64 -6.35
N PHE A 367 -18.34 -10.95 -7.21
CA PHE A 367 -18.63 -11.42 -8.57
C PHE A 367 -18.29 -10.36 -9.63
N ILE A 368 -17.64 -10.79 -10.71
CA ILE A 368 -17.25 -9.91 -11.83
C ILE A 368 -18.45 -9.15 -12.39
N ASN A 369 -19.60 -9.81 -12.59
CA ASN A 369 -20.80 -9.15 -13.12
C ASN A 369 -21.27 -7.97 -12.24
N LEU A 370 -21.08 -8.04 -10.91
CA LEU A 370 -21.40 -6.93 -10.01
C LEU A 370 -20.40 -5.77 -10.14
N ILE A 371 -19.13 -6.10 -10.38
CA ILE A 371 -18.09 -5.11 -10.69
C ILE A 371 -18.47 -4.34 -11.95
N GLU A 372 -18.78 -5.02 -13.06
CA GLU A 372 -19.11 -4.37 -14.34
C GLU A 372 -20.33 -3.44 -14.20
N GLN A 373 -21.41 -3.94 -13.59
CA GLN A 373 -22.63 -3.16 -13.36
C GLN A 373 -22.38 -1.95 -12.46
N SER A 374 -21.61 -2.12 -11.38
CA SER A 374 -21.32 -1.03 -10.44
C SER A 374 -20.36 -0.01 -11.06
N TYR A 375 -19.40 -0.44 -11.86
CA TYR A 375 -18.45 0.41 -12.56
C TYR A 375 -19.18 1.34 -13.55
N GLU A 376 -20.06 0.80 -14.40
CA GLU A 376 -20.90 1.60 -15.29
C GLU A 376 -21.83 2.53 -14.50
N ALA A 377 -22.46 1.99 -13.44
CA ALA A 377 -23.41 2.72 -12.65
C ALA A 377 -22.78 3.81 -11.76
N LEU A 378 -21.51 3.77 -11.41
CA LEU A 378 -20.88 4.84 -10.64
C LEU A 378 -20.04 5.76 -11.54
N GLY A 379 -19.58 5.27 -12.70
CA GLY A 379 -18.83 6.03 -13.69
C GLY A 379 -19.51 7.29 -14.20
N LYS A 380 -20.84 7.34 -14.22
CA LYS A 380 -21.58 8.57 -14.59
C LYS A 380 -21.48 9.70 -13.56
N PHE A 381 -21.15 9.38 -12.32
CA PHE A 381 -20.99 10.36 -11.24
C PHE A 381 -19.51 10.67 -11.01
N ILE A 382 -18.68 9.64 -11.06
CA ILE A 382 -17.26 9.71 -10.72
C ILE A 382 -16.39 10.12 -11.92
N GLY A 383 -16.83 9.80 -13.13
CA GLY A 383 -16.05 9.94 -14.35
C GLY A 383 -15.19 8.70 -14.62
N LEU A 384 -15.29 8.14 -15.83
CA LEU A 384 -14.55 6.93 -16.20
C LEU A 384 -13.02 7.11 -16.20
N GLY A 385 -12.52 8.34 -16.32
CA GLY A 385 -11.09 8.65 -16.23
C GLY A 385 -10.51 8.55 -14.81
N ASN A 386 -11.39 8.62 -13.79
CA ASN A 386 -11.03 8.61 -12.37
C ASN A 386 -11.26 7.21 -11.75
N MET A 387 -11.57 6.22 -12.57
CA MET A 387 -11.95 4.89 -12.16
C MET A 387 -11.08 3.84 -12.83
N SER A 388 -10.77 2.77 -12.09
CA SER A 388 -10.18 1.57 -12.67
C SER A 388 -10.92 0.32 -12.23
N ARG A 389 -10.90 -0.68 -13.11
CA ARG A 389 -11.52 -1.98 -12.91
C ARG A 389 -10.43 -3.05 -12.91
N LEU A 390 -10.26 -3.70 -11.78
CA LEU A 390 -9.21 -4.68 -11.50
C LEU A 390 -9.82 -6.07 -11.31
N ASP A 391 -10.67 -6.49 -12.26
CA ASP A 391 -11.08 -7.89 -12.37
C ASP A 391 -10.04 -8.69 -13.19
N SER A 392 -10.06 -10.02 -13.08
CA SER A 392 -9.04 -10.96 -13.58
C SER A 392 -8.70 -10.89 -15.07
N ARG A 393 -9.33 -9.99 -15.83
CA ARG A 393 -9.03 -9.69 -17.23
C ARG A 393 -8.06 -8.52 -17.42
N PHE A 394 -7.72 -7.80 -16.35
CA PHE A 394 -6.83 -6.65 -16.40
C PHE A 394 -5.43 -7.03 -15.90
N ILE A 395 -4.53 -7.16 -16.88
CA ILE A 395 -3.09 -7.43 -16.78
C ILE A 395 -2.76 -8.80 -16.21
N ASP A 396 -2.40 -9.71 -17.11
CA ASP A 396 -1.77 -10.95 -16.72
C ASP A 396 -0.35 -10.63 -16.22
N SER A 397 -0.02 -11.10 -15.03
CA SER A 397 1.31 -10.96 -14.42
C SER A 397 2.46 -11.60 -15.24
N SER A 398 2.11 -12.23 -16.37
CA SER A 398 2.99 -12.85 -17.34
C SER A 398 3.43 -11.92 -18.48
N ASP A 399 2.85 -10.72 -18.61
CA ASP A 399 3.22 -9.78 -19.65
C ASP A 399 4.58 -9.14 -19.36
N ASN A 400 5.55 -9.34 -20.26
CA ASN A 400 6.87 -8.71 -20.16
C ASN A 400 6.73 -7.19 -20.30
N GLU A 401 7.09 -6.46 -19.24
CA GLU A 401 7.14 -4.98 -19.21
C GLU A 401 7.90 -4.39 -20.41
N ASP A 402 8.97 -5.08 -20.84
CA ASP A 402 9.77 -4.71 -22.00
C ASP A 402 8.97 -4.64 -23.31
N ASN A 403 7.85 -5.36 -23.42
CA ASN A 403 6.98 -5.30 -24.60
C ASN A 403 6.20 -3.98 -24.70
N TYR A 404 6.12 -3.20 -23.62
CA TYR A 404 5.31 -1.98 -23.57
C TYR A 404 6.15 -0.71 -23.58
N GLN A 405 7.45 -0.78 -23.27
CA GLN A 405 8.31 0.40 -23.13
C GLN A 405 8.45 1.24 -24.42
N ASP A 406 8.24 0.63 -25.59
CA ASP A 406 8.35 1.33 -26.89
C ASP A 406 7.11 2.20 -27.21
N ASP A 407 5.95 1.90 -26.61
CA ASP A 407 4.73 2.71 -26.74
C ASP A 407 4.40 3.39 -25.41
N THR A 408 4.67 4.69 -25.34
CA THR A 408 4.43 5.53 -24.18
C THR A 408 3.01 5.40 -23.61
N LYS A 409 1.99 5.29 -24.46
CA LYS A 409 0.60 5.23 -23.99
C LYS A 409 0.27 3.87 -23.40
N VAL A 410 0.78 2.80 -24.02
CA VAL A 410 0.58 1.44 -23.51
C VAL A 410 1.33 1.24 -22.20
N PHE A 411 2.57 1.75 -22.12
CA PHE A 411 3.35 1.73 -20.89
C PHE A 411 2.66 2.49 -19.75
N ALA A 412 2.15 3.70 -20.00
CA ALA A 412 1.43 4.48 -19.00
C ALA A 412 0.18 3.72 -18.47
N ASN A 413 -0.61 3.10 -19.35
CA ASN A 413 -1.76 2.29 -18.94
C ASN A 413 -1.37 1.06 -18.12
N TYR A 414 -0.24 0.42 -18.47
CA TYR A 414 0.32 -0.71 -17.73
C TYR A 414 0.72 -0.28 -16.32
N VAL A 415 1.47 0.82 -16.20
CA VAL A 415 1.91 1.39 -14.92
C VAL A 415 0.71 1.79 -14.06
N ASP A 416 -0.28 2.51 -14.63
CA ASP A 416 -1.51 2.89 -13.93
C ASP A 416 -2.24 1.69 -13.34
N SER A 417 -2.27 0.58 -14.07
CA SER A 417 -2.95 -0.64 -13.64
C SER A 417 -2.11 -1.48 -12.67
N LEU A 418 -0.79 -1.54 -12.85
CA LEU A 418 0.14 -2.20 -11.93
C LEU A 418 0.10 -1.52 -10.56
N PHE A 419 0.02 -0.19 -10.53
CA PHE A 419 0.04 0.63 -9.32
C PHE A 419 -1.33 1.11 -8.87
N PHE A 420 -2.44 0.54 -9.35
CA PHE A 420 -3.81 0.92 -8.98
C PHE A 420 -4.02 2.43 -8.92
N ASN A 421 -3.47 3.15 -9.91
CA ASN A 421 -3.21 4.56 -9.75
C ASN A 421 -4.49 5.40 -9.72
N LYS A 422 -5.64 4.89 -10.20
CA LYS A 422 -6.91 5.63 -10.16
C LYS A 422 -7.49 5.83 -8.76
N PRO A 423 -8.19 6.96 -8.50
CA PRO A 423 -8.67 7.31 -7.17
C PRO A 423 -9.83 6.43 -6.69
N VAL A 424 -10.63 5.89 -7.61
CA VAL A 424 -11.70 4.96 -7.30
C VAL A 424 -11.47 3.61 -7.99
N LEU A 425 -11.36 2.56 -7.20
CA LEU A 425 -10.95 1.23 -7.64
C LEU A 425 -12.09 0.24 -7.47
N PHE A 426 -12.41 -0.50 -8.53
CA PHE A 426 -13.40 -1.57 -8.52
C PHE A 426 -12.66 -2.90 -8.68
N MET A 427 -12.71 -3.76 -7.67
CA MET A 427 -11.93 -5.00 -7.65
C MET A 427 -12.70 -6.17 -7.06
N SER A 428 -12.20 -7.38 -7.32
CA SER A 428 -12.75 -8.59 -6.72
C SER A 428 -12.28 -8.77 -5.28
N HIS A 429 -13.00 -9.56 -4.48
CA HIS A 429 -12.53 -10.02 -3.16
C HIS A 429 -11.12 -10.62 -3.24
N VAL A 430 -10.87 -11.48 -4.23
CA VAL A 430 -9.55 -12.10 -4.46
C VAL A 430 -8.48 -11.02 -4.58
N LYS A 431 -8.67 -10.06 -5.51
CA LYS A 431 -7.66 -9.03 -5.77
C LYS A 431 -7.44 -8.09 -4.58
N PHE A 432 -8.47 -7.86 -3.77
CA PHE A 432 -8.34 -7.10 -2.53
C PHE A 432 -7.53 -7.86 -1.47
N PHE A 433 -7.84 -9.15 -1.26
CA PHE A 433 -7.13 -9.97 -0.28
C PHE A 433 -5.70 -10.34 -0.71
N ASP A 434 -5.40 -10.34 -2.01
CA ASP A 434 -4.04 -10.44 -2.54
C ASP A 434 -3.08 -9.43 -1.90
N LEU A 435 -3.55 -8.18 -1.66
CA LEU A 435 -2.76 -7.11 -1.04
C LEU A 435 -2.22 -7.53 0.34
N PHE A 436 -3.01 -8.32 1.08
CA PHE A 436 -2.66 -8.77 2.42
C PHE A 436 -1.85 -10.07 2.36
N PHE A 437 -2.34 -11.09 1.65
CA PHE A 437 -1.85 -12.46 1.84
C PHE A 437 -0.82 -12.90 0.81
N ARG A 438 -0.79 -12.31 -0.39
CA ARG A 438 0.21 -12.70 -1.39
C ARG A 438 1.58 -12.12 -1.06
N ASN A 439 2.60 -12.90 -1.39
CA ASN A 439 3.99 -12.58 -1.10
C ASN A 439 4.79 -12.23 -2.37
N ASP A 440 4.20 -12.26 -3.57
CA ASP A 440 4.89 -11.83 -4.79
C ASP A 440 5.03 -10.31 -4.88
N LYS A 441 6.06 -9.86 -5.62
CA LYS A 441 6.44 -8.45 -5.70
C LYS A 441 5.26 -7.56 -6.16
N ASN A 442 4.56 -7.97 -7.22
CA ASN A 442 3.52 -7.16 -7.84
C ASN A 442 2.33 -6.94 -6.91
N SER A 443 1.93 -7.97 -6.16
CA SER A 443 0.84 -7.87 -5.19
C SER A 443 1.20 -6.99 -3.98
N ASN A 444 2.50 -6.82 -3.70
CA ASN A 444 2.99 -6.03 -2.58
C ASN A 444 3.21 -4.53 -2.90
N TYR A 445 3.19 -4.11 -4.17
CA TYR A 445 3.34 -2.69 -4.51
C TYR A 445 2.26 -1.82 -3.88
N ASN A 446 1.00 -2.26 -3.90
CA ASN A 446 -0.14 -1.35 -3.68
C ASN A 446 -0.68 -1.29 -2.26
N PHE A 447 -0.07 -1.98 -1.30
CA PHE A 447 -0.57 -2.01 0.08
C PHE A 447 -0.61 -0.61 0.71
N TYR A 448 0.33 0.28 0.35
CA TYR A 448 0.38 1.64 0.88
C TYR A 448 -0.87 2.47 0.55
N GLN A 449 -1.57 2.16 -0.53
CA GLN A 449 -2.74 2.90 -0.98
C GLN A 449 -3.99 2.65 -0.13
N LEU A 450 -3.96 1.67 0.77
CA LEU A 450 -5.01 1.48 1.77
C LEU A 450 -4.97 2.56 2.86
N ALA A 451 -3.85 3.28 3.01
CA ALA A 451 -3.73 4.40 3.92
C ALA A 451 -4.74 5.50 3.57
N ASN A 452 -5.50 5.95 4.59
CA ASN A 452 -6.51 7.00 4.46
C ASN A 452 -7.50 6.77 3.32
N SER A 453 -7.97 5.53 3.19
CA SER A 453 -8.89 5.12 2.12
C SER A 453 -10.21 4.61 2.68
N VAL A 454 -11.27 4.75 1.90
CA VAL A 454 -12.57 4.13 2.20
C VAL A 454 -12.65 2.80 1.46
N VAL A 455 -12.82 1.71 2.20
CA VAL A 455 -13.02 0.37 1.62
C VAL A 455 -14.48 -0.05 1.81
N ILE A 456 -15.16 -0.30 0.69
CA ILE A 456 -16.54 -0.76 0.62
C ILE A 456 -16.51 -2.21 0.16
N ILE A 457 -16.79 -3.11 1.09
CA ILE A 457 -16.85 -4.55 0.80
C ILE A 457 -18.30 -4.95 0.64
N ASP A 458 -18.72 -5.19 -0.60
CA ASP A 458 -20.09 -5.58 -0.92
C ASP A 458 -20.27 -7.10 -0.78
N GLU A 459 -21.46 -7.51 -0.34
CA GLU A 459 -21.83 -8.92 -0.19
C GLU A 459 -20.76 -9.77 0.56
N ILE A 460 -20.22 -9.23 1.67
CA ILE A 460 -19.17 -9.90 2.47
C ILE A 460 -19.58 -11.29 2.98
N GLN A 461 -20.89 -11.53 3.14
CA GLN A 461 -21.47 -12.83 3.48
C GLN A 461 -21.38 -13.89 2.36
N ALA A 462 -20.91 -13.54 1.16
CA ALA A 462 -20.84 -14.46 0.02
C ALA A 462 -19.97 -15.69 0.30
N TYR A 463 -18.98 -15.55 1.19
CA TYR A 463 -18.10 -16.64 1.62
C TYR A 463 -17.93 -16.63 3.14
N LYS A 464 -17.68 -17.81 3.72
CA LYS A 464 -17.32 -17.90 5.15
C LYS A 464 -15.97 -17.24 5.38
N ASP A 465 -15.82 -16.57 6.51
CA ASP A 465 -14.55 -16.01 7.00
C ASP A 465 -13.43 -17.05 7.04
N THR A 466 -13.76 -18.31 7.37
CA THR A 466 -12.79 -19.42 7.42
C THR A 466 -12.08 -19.73 6.11
N VAL A 467 -12.61 -19.29 4.96
CA VAL A 467 -12.02 -19.57 3.64
C VAL A 467 -11.37 -18.34 2.99
N TRP A 468 -11.34 -17.17 3.65
CA TRP A 468 -10.80 -15.95 3.03
C TRP A 468 -9.32 -16.09 2.65
N THR A 469 -8.53 -16.83 3.44
CA THR A 469 -7.11 -17.11 3.11
C THR A 469 -6.95 -18.13 1.99
N GLU A 470 -7.97 -18.94 1.69
CA GLU A 470 -7.96 -19.92 0.60
C GLU A 470 -8.46 -19.32 -0.72
N VAL A 471 -9.22 -18.22 -0.63
CA VAL A 471 -9.76 -17.47 -1.77
C VAL A 471 -8.74 -16.47 -2.34
N ALA A 472 -7.71 -16.12 -1.56
CA ALA A 472 -6.61 -15.22 -1.93
C ALA A 472 -5.45 -15.94 -2.64
#